data_AF-A0A179GR98-F1
#
_entry.id   AF-A0A179GR98-F1
#
_cell.length_a   1.000
_cell.length_b   1.000
_cell.length_c   1.000
_cell.angle_alpha   90.00
_cell.angle_beta   90.00
_cell.angle_gamma   90.00
#
_symmetry.space_group_name_H-M   'P 1'
#
loop_
_entity.id
_entity.type
_entity.pdbx_description
1 polymer ?
#
loop_
_entity_poly.entity_id
_entity_poly.type
_entity_poly.pdbx_seq_one_letter_code
_entity_poly.pdbx_strand_id
1 'polypeptide(L)'
;MLAFALSAGVVATTALLAHVGPATAADAAAAPQRLQVQLPVERAADDVDAGWHAPRQTNLNNLTAVLGGSGVYGFIYNSSSTPDERYGTYNWCNMPHVRRTEYVRPPPEYELQYVEFIAITSWNCDDAHLSLYGDPLDGPDPAKVFRKGYISPVNPFVPAGWIGTCSFPQITAEGLDDSWQHGADLYGVYHDLLRFLPARSGDYKSAVRYRVTNNVITSQVAGMVINGMWGATDAFPLMIQVRDI
;
A
#
# COMPACT_ATOMS: atom_id res chain seq x y z
N MET A 1 20.29 12.31 20.76
CA MET A 1 20.72 11.24 21.64
C MET A 1 19.47 10.67 22.26
N LEU A 2 19.36 9.34 22.21
CA LEU A 2 18.27 8.48 22.67
C LEU A 2 16.92 8.63 21.97
N ALA A 3 16.22 7.55 21.63
CA ALA A 3 16.55 6.14 21.47
C ALA A 3 15.28 5.52 20.90
N PHE A 4 15.34 4.75 19.81
CA PHE A 4 14.30 3.75 19.57
C PHE A 4 14.93 2.45 19.14
N ALA A 5 14.53 1.41 19.87
CA ALA A 5 15.11 0.09 19.90
C ALA A 5 15.05 -0.59 18.53
N LEU A 6 16.15 -1.27 18.18
CA LEU A 6 16.11 -2.36 17.23
C LEU A 6 15.21 -3.48 17.81
N SER A 7 14.12 -3.77 17.13
CA SER A 7 13.62 -5.14 17.05
C SER A 7 13.88 -5.65 15.63
N ALA A 8 14.76 -6.65 15.55
CA ALA A 8 14.99 -7.42 14.35
C ALA A 8 13.69 -8.12 13.93
N GLY A 9 13.33 -8.04 12.65
CA GLY A 9 12.11 -8.67 12.14
C GLY A 9 11.98 -8.62 10.63
N VAL A 10 12.89 -9.30 9.94
CA VAL A 10 12.79 -9.85 8.57
C VAL A 10 12.18 -8.92 7.50
N VAL A 11 13.07 -8.23 6.78
CA VAL A 11 12.77 -7.64 5.48
C VAL A 11 12.41 -8.78 4.52
N ALA A 12 11.13 -8.91 4.17
CA ALA A 12 10.70 -9.75 3.05
C ALA A 12 10.98 -8.99 1.75
N THR A 13 12.18 -9.16 1.21
CA THR A 13 12.54 -8.73 -0.14
C THR A 13 11.68 -9.51 -1.14
N THR A 14 10.69 -8.86 -1.76
CA THR A 14 10.07 -9.35 -2.99
C THR A 14 11.05 -9.16 -4.14
N ALA A 15 11.87 -10.17 -4.40
CA ALA A 15 12.61 -10.28 -5.65
C ALA A 15 11.66 -10.78 -6.75
N LEU A 16 11.41 -9.96 -7.77
CA LEU A 16 10.78 -10.37 -9.00
C LEU A 16 11.83 -11.08 -9.87
N LEU A 17 11.92 -12.40 -9.76
CA LEU A 17 12.72 -13.23 -10.66
C LEU A 17 11.87 -13.66 -11.85
N ALA A 18 12.01 -12.95 -12.98
CA ALA A 18 11.57 -13.45 -14.27
C ALA A 18 12.63 -14.42 -14.81
N HIS A 19 12.26 -15.68 -15.05
CA HIS A 19 13.02 -16.60 -15.87
C HIS A 19 12.17 -16.96 -17.07
N VAL A 20 12.63 -16.59 -18.26
CA VAL A 20 12.06 -17.03 -19.54
C VAL A 20 13.02 -18.04 -20.14
N GLY A 21 12.52 -19.24 -20.38
CA GLY A 21 13.18 -20.23 -21.22
C GLY A 21 12.13 -21.26 -21.69
N PRO A 22 12.09 -21.60 -22.99
CA PRO A 22 11.29 -22.73 -23.45
C PRO A 22 12.12 -24.01 -23.27
N ALA A 23 11.49 -25.11 -22.86
CA ALA A 23 12.11 -26.43 -22.97
C ALA A 23 11.04 -27.48 -23.28
N THR A 24 10.93 -27.84 -24.55
CA THR A 24 10.43 -29.15 -24.97
C THR A 24 11.47 -30.20 -24.62
N ALA A 25 11.03 -31.33 -24.09
CA ALA A 25 11.86 -32.46 -23.72
C ALA A 25 12.43 -33.17 -24.96
N ALA A 26 13.76 -33.19 -25.10
CA ALA A 26 14.53 -34.29 -25.71
C ALA A 26 16.04 -34.07 -25.47
N ASP A 27 16.72 -35.16 -25.13
CA ASP A 27 18.17 -35.41 -25.18
C ASP A 27 19.10 -34.77 -24.14
N ALA A 28 19.46 -35.61 -23.17
CA ALA A 28 20.61 -35.46 -22.29
C ALA A 28 21.90 -35.94 -22.98
N ALA A 29 22.88 -35.05 -23.15
CA ALA A 29 24.32 -35.31 -22.94
C ALA A 29 25.17 -34.09 -23.33
N ALA A 30 26.26 -33.89 -22.57
CA ALA A 30 27.35 -32.91 -22.73
C ALA A 30 27.09 -31.48 -22.18
N ALA A 31 27.63 -31.24 -20.98
CA ALA A 31 27.70 -29.93 -20.33
C ALA A 31 28.85 -29.06 -20.89
N PRO A 32 28.62 -27.78 -21.25
CA PRO A 32 29.70 -26.81 -21.37
C PRO A 32 29.90 -26.06 -20.05
N GLN A 33 31.16 -25.92 -19.66
CA GLN A 33 31.61 -25.24 -18.45
C GLN A 33 31.24 -23.75 -18.49
N ARG A 34 30.52 -23.28 -17.46
CA ARG A 34 30.13 -21.88 -17.29
C ARG A 34 31.31 -21.08 -16.73
N LEU A 35 31.87 -20.19 -17.53
CA LEU A 35 32.82 -19.17 -17.11
C LEU A 35 32.16 -18.26 -16.06
N GLN A 36 32.55 -18.39 -14.79
CA GLN A 36 32.14 -17.47 -13.73
C GLN A 36 33.08 -16.26 -13.73
N VAL A 37 32.61 -15.13 -14.23
CA VAL A 37 33.25 -13.83 -14.02
C VAL A 37 32.81 -13.34 -12.64
N GLN A 38 33.66 -13.57 -11.63
CA GLN A 38 33.48 -13.01 -10.30
C GLN A 38 33.98 -11.55 -10.33
N LEU A 39 33.07 -10.58 -10.39
CA LEU A 39 33.42 -9.18 -10.16
C LEU A 39 33.47 -8.94 -8.64
N PRO A 40 34.58 -8.41 -8.09
CA PRO A 40 34.64 -8.06 -6.68
C PRO A 40 33.80 -6.80 -6.43
N VAL A 41 32.75 -6.92 -5.62
CA VAL A 41 32.08 -5.76 -5.03
C VAL A 41 32.85 -5.44 -3.75
N GLU A 42 33.81 -4.52 -3.86
CA GLU A 42 34.33 -3.83 -2.67
C GLU A 42 33.29 -2.81 -2.21
N ARG A 43 32.72 -3.04 -1.03
CA ARG A 43 31.79 -2.13 -0.39
C ARG A 43 32.62 -1.06 0.33
N ALA A 44 32.74 0.12 -0.26
CA ALA A 44 33.25 1.29 0.45
C ALA A 44 32.29 1.59 1.62
N ALA A 45 32.79 1.47 2.84
CA ALA A 45 32.09 1.93 4.03
C ALA A 45 32.40 3.42 4.19
N ASP A 46 31.56 4.27 3.60
CA ASP A 46 31.59 5.70 3.94
C ASP A 46 31.19 5.86 5.41
N ASP A 47 31.96 6.67 6.14
CA ASP A 47 31.78 7.00 7.55
C ASP A 47 30.48 7.80 7.74
N VAL A 48 29.41 7.11 8.14
CA VAL A 48 28.09 7.72 8.36
C VAL A 48 28.12 8.51 9.67
N ASP A 49 27.94 9.83 9.59
CA ASP A 49 27.79 10.71 10.76
C ASP A 49 26.56 10.30 11.58
N ALA A 50 26.81 9.63 12.72
CA ALA A 50 25.80 9.26 13.71
C ALA A 50 25.58 10.34 14.78
N GLY A 51 26.13 11.54 14.57
CA GLY A 51 25.94 12.71 15.42
C GLY A 51 24.47 13.08 15.57
N TRP A 52 24.06 13.38 16.80
CA TRP A 52 22.72 13.91 17.01
C TRP A 52 22.67 15.40 16.74
N HIS A 53 21.73 15.81 15.89
CA HIS A 53 21.42 17.21 15.64
C HIS A 53 20.07 17.57 16.26
N ALA A 54 20.03 18.67 17.01
CA ALA A 54 18.79 19.17 17.57
C ALA A 54 17.81 19.56 16.44
N PRO A 55 16.49 19.29 16.58
CA PRO A 55 15.49 19.75 15.63
C PRO A 55 15.51 21.29 15.51
N ARG A 56 15.24 21.79 14.30
CA ARG A 56 15.08 23.22 14.03
C ARG A 56 14.09 23.84 15.03
N GLN A 57 14.48 24.91 15.71
CA GLN A 57 13.60 25.61 16.65
C GLN A 57 12.59 26.45 15.86
N THR A 58 11.33 26.04 15.89
CA THR A 58 10.19 26.68 15.24
C THR A 58 9.04 26.80 16.22
N ASN A 59 7.99 27.54 15.85
CA ASN A 59 6.79 27.61 16.69
C ASN A 59 6.07 26.26 16.82
N LEU A 60 6.30 25.32 15.88
CA LEU A 60 5.68 23.99 15.89
C LEU A 60 6.26 23.05 16.95
N ASN A 61 7.52 23.25 17.37
CA ASN A 61 8.19 22.46 18.40
C ASN A 61 8.52 23.27 19.66
N ASN A 62 7.92 24.45 19.82
CA ASN A 62 7.97 25.24 21.04
C ASN A 62 6.74 24.91 21.90
N LEU A 63 6.94 24.14 22.97
CA LEU A 63 5.85 23.66 23.82
C LEU A 63 5.03 24.80 24.45
N THR A 64 5.68 25.92 24.79
CA THR A 64 5.01 27.12 25.32
C THR A 64 4.08 27.74 24.28
N ALA A 65 4.53 27.81 23.02
CA ALA A 65 3.73 28.34 21.92
C ALA A 65 2.57 27.42 21.54
N VAL A 66 2.77 26.10 21.58
CA VAL A 66 1.74 25.09 21.26
C VAL A 66 0.65 25.07 22.32
N LEU A 67 1.02 25.13 23.61
CA LEU A 67 0.06 25.04 24.71
C LEU A 67 -0.68 26.36 24.99
N GLY A 68 -0.08 27.51 24.65
CA GLY A 68 -0.65 28.84 24.88
C GLY A 68 -1.20 29.55 23.64
N GLY A 69 -1.01 28.99 22.44
CA GLY A 69 -1.39 29.60 21.17
C GLY A 69 -2.83 29.30 20.75
N SER A 70 -3.34 30.10 19.81
CA SER A 70 -4.59 29.82 19.07
C SER A 70 -4.34 29.89 17.57
N GLY A 71 -5.05 29.07 16.78
CA GLY A 71 -4.91 28.99 15.33
C GLY A 71 -4.38 27.63 14.84
N VAL A 72 -4.31 27.50 13.52
CA VAL A 72 -3.97 26.25 12.81
C VAL A 72 -2.59 26.28 12.13
N TYR A 73 -1.74 27.26 12.45
CA TYR A 73 -0.41 27.44 11.85
C TYR A 73 -0.40 27.45 10.31
N GLY A 74 -1.49 27.96 9.70
CA GLY A 74 -1.67 27.99 8.25
C GLY A 74 -2.14 26.68 7.62
N PHE A 75 -2.30 25.61 8.41
CA PHE A 75 -2.82 24.32 7.96
C PHE A 75 -4.32 24.32 7.72
N ILE A 76 -4.81 23.33 7.00
CA ILE A 76 -6.23 23.16 6.67
C ILE A 76 -6.77 22.01 7.51
N TYR A 77 -7.80 22.27 8.33
CA TYR A 77 -8.46 21.27 9.18
C TYR A 77 -9.95 21.13 8.91
N ASN A 78 -10.50 21.95 8.01
CA ASN A 78 -11.95 22.10 7.79
C ASN A 78 -12.41 21.68 6.39
N SER A 79 -11.54 21.05 5.58
CA SER A 79 -11.84 20.66 4.20
C SER A 79 -11.00 19.47 3.77
N SER A 80 -11.59 18.49 3.06
CA SER A 80 -10.87 17.40 2.37
C SER A 80 -10.36 17.80 0.98
N SER A 81 -10.56 19.06 0.56
CA SER A 81 -9.98 19.60 -0.68
C SER A 81 -8.91 20.63 -0.36
N THR A 82 -7.77 20.52 -1.05
CA THR A 82 -6.67 21.50 -1.02
C THR A 82 -6.62 22.18 -2.39
N PRO A 83 -6.95 23.48 -2.49
CA PRO A 83 -6.82 24.24 -3.74
C PRO A 83 -5.37 24.22 -4.25
N ASP A 84 -5.18 24.21 -5.56
CA ASP A 84 -3.85 24.10 -6.18
C ASP A 84 -2.90 25.23 -5.76
N GLU A 85 -3.43 26.45 -5.61
CA GLU A 85 -2.68 27.62 -5.13
C GLU A 85 -2.12 27.45 -3.70
N ARG A 86 -2.68 26.53 -2.93
CA ARG A 86 -2.29 26.21 -1.55
C ARG A 86 -1.64 24.84 -1.44
N TYR A 87 -1.34 24.20 -2.56
CA TYR A 87 -0.72 22.89 -2.60
C TYR A 87 0.64 22.90 -1.87
N GLY A 88 0.93 21.83 -1.11
CA GLY A 88 2.07 21.77 -0.18
C GLY A 88 1.79 22.34 1.21
N THR A 89 0.66 23.05 1.42
CA THR A 89 0.15 23.31 2.77
C THR A 89 -0.37 22.01 3.36
N TYR A 90 0.01 21.70 4.60
CA TYR A 90 -0.51 20.54 5.29
C TYR A 90 -2.04 20.67 5.47
N ASN A 91 -2.77 19.72 4.89
CA ASN A 91 -4.20 19.56 5.08
C ASN A 91 -4.44 18.25 5.83
N TRP A 92 -5.00 18.36 7.02
CA TRP A 92 -5.25 17.22 7.89
C TRP A 92 -6.21 16.19 7.27
N CYS A 93 -7.23 16.67 6.56
CA CYS A 93 -8.25 15.81 5.95
C CYS A 93 -7.88 15.37 4.52
N ASN A 94 -6.78 15.86 3.97
CA ASN A 94 -6.28 15.54 2.64
C ASN A 94 -4.76 15.48 2.68
N MET A 95 -4.23 14.31 3.04
CA MET A 95 -2.79 14.07 3.06
C MET A 95 -2.20 14.44 1.69
N PRO A 96 -1.09 15.20 1.62
CA PRO A 96 -0.48 15.57 0.35
C PRO A 96 -0.23 14.35 -0.54
N HIS A 97 -0.84 14.34 -1.72
CA HIS A 97 -0.65 13.28 -2.70
C HIS A 97 0.70 13.46 -3.42
N VAL A 98 1.22 12.41 -4.04
CA VAL A 98 2.22 12.60 -5.10
C VAL A 98 1.48 13.11 -6.34
N ARG A 99 1.89 14.28 -6.86
CA ARG A 99 1.34 14.88 -8.08
C ARG A 99 2.44 15.06 -9.10
N ARG A 100 2.12 14.84 -10.37
CA ARG A 100 3.07 14.98 -11.48
C ARG A 100 3.64 16.39 -11.56
N THR A 101 2.84 17.40 -11.24
CA THR A 101 3.20 18.83 -11.31
C THR A 101 4.33 19.20 -10.35
N GLU A 102 4.35 18.60 -9.16
CA GLU A 102 5.35 18.88 -8.11
C GLU A 102 6.41 17.78 -7.95
N TYR A 103 6.23 16.63 -8.62
CA TYR A 103 7.20 15.54 -8.60
C TYR A 103 8.48 15.94 -9.35
N VAL A 104 9.50 16.31 -8.59
CA VAL A 104 10.84 16.54 -9.12
C VAL A 104 11.46 15.18 -9.44
N ARG A 105 11.67 14.92 -10.74
CA ARG A 105 12.31 13.69 -11.19
C ARG A 105 13.78 13.67 -10.72
N PRO A 106 14.22 12.62 -10.01
CA PRO A 106 15.63 12.45 -9.70
C PRO A 106 16.48 12.38 -10.98
N PRO A 107 17.75 12.82 -10.94
CA PRO A 107 18.68 12.66 -12.05
C PRO A 107 18.80 11.19 -12.52
N PRO A 108 19.17 10.93 -13.79
CA PRO A 108 19.17 9.59 -14.39
C PRO A 108 20.02 8.55 -13.67
N GLU A 109 21.02 8.98 -12.90
CA GLU A 109 21.91 8.13 -12.10
C GLU A 109 21.25 7.51 -10.87
N TYR A 110 20.02 7.91 -10.52
CA TYR A 110 19.27 7.35 -9.40
C TYR A 110 18.13 6.44 -9.87
N GLU A 111 17.96 5.30 -9.21
CA GLU A 111 16.86 4.36 -9.41
C GLU A 111 15.96 4.33 -8.18
N LEU A 112 14.64 4.47 -8.36
CA LEU A 112 13.67 4.41 -7.27
C LEU A 112 13.56 2.97 -6.75
N GLN A 113 13.96 2.75 -5.50
CA GLN A 113 13.96 1.42 -4.88
C GLN A 113 12.71 1.15 -4.03
N TYR A 114 12.11 2.16 -3.39
CA TYR A 114 11.01 2.00 -2.42
C TYR A 114 10.22 3.30 -2.17
N VAL A 115 8.93 3.18 -1.84
CA VAL A 115 8.04 4.27 -1.41
C VAL A 115 7.12 3.77 -0.28
N GLU A 116 6.88 4.59 0.75
CA GLU A 116 5.95 4.31 1.84
C GLU A 116 4.97 5.49 2.05
N PHE A 117 3.70 5.18 2.35
CA PHE A 117 2.63 6.15 2.54
C PHE A 117 1.76 5.78 3.75
N ILE A 118 1.40 6.76 4.58
CA ILE A 118 0.58 6.56 5.79
C ILE A 118 -0.48 7.68 5.87
N ALA A 119 -1.74 7.34 6.15
CA ALA A 119 -2.83 8.29 6.37
C ALA A 119 -3.72 7.97 7.59
N ILE A 120 -4.16 9.01 8.30
CA ILE A 120 -5.00 8.91 9.52
C ILE A 120 -6.00 10.07 9.60
N THR A 121 -7.30 9.77 9.69
CA THR A 121 -8.40 10.70 9.99
C THR A 121 -9.40 10.06 10.97
N SER A 122 -10.39 10.82 11.44
CA SER A 122 -11.55 10.34 12.20
C SER A 122 -12.56 9.67 11.25
N TRP A 123 -12.80 8.37 11.41
CA TRP A 123 -13.53 7.53 10.45
C TRP A 123 -14.91 7.04 10.96
N ASN A 124 -15.99 7.38 10.26
CA ASN A 124 -17.19 6.55 10.28
C ASN A 124 -17.09 5.60 9.08
N CYS A 125 -17.25 4.30 9.31
CA CYS A 125 -17.07 3.27 8.27
C CYS A 125 -18.36 2.48 8.03
N ASP A 126 -19.52 3.14 8.12
CA ASP A 126 -20.83 2.52 7.85
C ASP A 126 -21.15 2.46 6.35
N ASP A 127 -20.25 2.99 5.54
CA ASP A 127 -20.33 3.17 4.09
C ASP A 127 -19.80 1.96 3.30
N ALA A 128 -19.10 1.03 3.95
CA ALA A 128 -18.54 -0.16 3.32
C ALA A 128 -19.04 -1.47 3.96
N HIS A 129 -19.46 -2.41 3.11
CA HIS A 129 -19.75 -3.78 3.54
C HIS A 129 -18.50 -4.66 3.48
N LEU A 130 -17.89 -4.92 4.64
CA LEU A 130 -16.74 -5.81 4.73
C LEU A 130 -17.18 -7.28 4.75
N SER A 131 -17.20 -7.89 3.58
CA SER A 131 -17.53 -9.30 3.41
C SER A 131 -16.35 -10.18 3.79
N LEU A 132 -16.59 -11.16 4.68
CA LEU A 132 -15.65 -12.24 4.96
C LEU A 132 -16.46 -13.53 5.08
N TYR A 133 -16.50 -14.30 4.00
CA TYR A 133 -17.15 -15.59 3.94
C TYR A 133 -16.31 -16.55 3.09
N GLY A 134 -16.51 -17.85 3.31
CA GLY A 134 -15.86 -18.90 2.51
C GLY A 134 -16.80 -19.38 1.42
N ASP A 135 -16.25 -19.55 0.23
CA ASP A 135 -16.96 -20.11 -0.93
C ASP A 135 -16.46 -21.56 -1.14
N PRO A 136 -17.32 -22.59 -0.97
CA PRO A 136 -16.92 -23.96 -1.19
C PRO A 136 -16.71 -24.22 -2.69
N LEU A 137 -15.62 -24.91 -3.05
CA LEU A 137 -15.38 -25.29 -4.45
C LEU A 137 -16.45 -26.26 -4.98
N ASP A 138 -16.95 -27.13 -4.10
CA ASP A 138 -18.06 -28.04 -4.34
C ASP A 138 -19.08 -27.91 -3.21
N GLY A 139 -20.28 -27.39 -3.51
CA GLY A 139 -21.35 -27.22 -2.53
C GLY A 139 -22.33 -26.10 -2.89
N PRO A 140 -23.30 -25.81 -2.02
CA PRO A 140 -24.20 -24.67 -2.19
C PRO A 140 -23.48 -23.33 -2.00
N ASP A 141 -23.86 -22.33 -2.80
CA ASP A 141 -23.34 -20.97 -2.68
C ASP A 141 -23.62 -20.38 -1.29
N PRO A 142 -22.63 -19.75 -0.64
CA PRO A 142 -22.83 -19.07 0.62
C PRO A 142 -23.62 -17.78 0.42
N ALA A 143 -24.38 -17.38 1.44
CA ALA A 143 -24.94 -16.03 1.48
C ALA A 143 -23.81 -14.99 1.56
N LYS A 144 -23.93 -13.89 0.80
CA LYS A 144 -23.00 -12.75 0.86
C LYS A 144 -23.20 -11.99 2.17
N VAL A 145 -22.50 -12.42 3.21
CA VAL A 145 -22.54 -11.80 4.55
C VAL A 145 -21.39 -10.82 4.75
N PHE A 146 -21.65 -9.76 5.52
CA PHE A 146 -20.66 -8.76 5.86
C PHE A 146 -20.67 -8.46 7.36
N ARG A 147 -19.54 -7.96 7.86
CA ARG A 147 -19.39 -7.55 9.26
C ARG A 147 -19.99 -6.16 9.45
N LYS A 148 -20.85 -6.01 10.45
CA LYS A 148 -21.40 -4.72 10.87
C LYS A 148 -20.91 -4.40 12.27
N GLY A 149 -20.36 -3.19 12.46
CA GLY A 149 -19.96 -2.70 13.78
C GLY A 149 -21.15 -2.67 14.75
N TYR A 150 -20.90 -3.02 16.00
CA TYR A 150 -21.91 -2.96 17.07
C TYR A 150 -21.27 -2.41 18.34
N ILE A 151 -21.88 -1.37 18.89
CA ILE A 151 -21.51 -0.78 20.18
C ILE A 151 -22.64 -1.09 21.15
N SER A 152 -22.31 -1.80 22.23
CA SER A 152 -23.29 -2.15 23.25
C SER A 152 -23.78 -0.90 23.98
N PRO A 153 -25.10 -0.66 24.10
CA PRO A 153 -25.64 0.51 24.78
C PRO A 153 -25.41 0.48 26.30
N VAL A 154 -25.00 -0.68 26.84
CA VAL A 154 -24.72 -0.87 28.28
C VAL A 154 -23.23 -1.00 28.56
N ASN A 155 -22.35 -0.69 27.60
CA ASN A 155 -20.91 -0.74 27.83
C ASN A 155 -20.51 0.38 28.83
N PRO A 156 -20.02 0.06 30.04
CA PRO A 156 -19.62 1.07 31.01
C PRO A 156 -18.25 1.71 30.68
N PHE A 157 -17.54 1.20 29.68
CA PHE A 157 -16.20 1.65 29.27
C PHE A 157 -16.23 2.46 27.96
N VAL A 158 -17.27 3.26 27.75
CA VAL A 158 -17.32 4.15 26.57
C VAL A 158 -16.32 5.29 26.78
N PRO A 159 -15.29 5.42 25.91
CA PRO A 159 -14.32 6.51 26.01
C PRO A 159 -15.02 7.86 25.79
N ALA A 160 -14.53 8.89 26.49
CA ALA A 160 -14.99 10.26 26.26
C ALA A 160 -14.47 10.78 24.91
N GLY A 161 -15.31 11.51 24.17
CA GLY A 161 -14.97 12.07 22.86
C GLY A 161 -15.78 11.47 21.73
N TRP A 162 -15.27 11.58 20.51
CA TRP A 162 -15.91 11.02 19.32
C TRP A 162 -15.80 9.50 19.30
N ILE A 163 -16.93 8.85 19.02
CA ILE A 163 -17.04 7.40 18.92
C ILE A 163 -17.27 7.08 17.44
N GLY A 164 -16.23 6.61 16.76
CA GLY A 164 -16.34 6.14 15.39
C GLY A 164 -17.06 4.81 15.27
N THR A 165 -17.47 4.48 14.04
CA THR A 165 -18.18 3.23 13.74
C THR A 165 -17.29 2.13 13.15
N CYS A 166 -16.03 2.42 12.88
CA CYS A 166 -15.09 1.47 12.29
C CYS A 166 -14.69 0.35 13.27
N SER A 167 -14.64 -0.87 12.75
CA SER A 167 -14.03 -2.02 13.41
C SER A 167 -12.61 -2.23 12.88
N PHE A 168 -11.60 -1.68 13.55
CA PHE A 168 -10.22 -1.78 13.08
C PHE A 168 -9.68 -3.23 13.08
N PRO A 169 -9.02 -3.68 12.01
CA PRO A 169 -8.76 -2.96 10.75
C PRO A 169 -9.99 -2.98 9.79
N GLN A 170 -10.35 -1.82 9.24
CA GLN A 170 -11.43 -1.65 8.26
C GLN A 170 -11.08 -0.59 7.20
N ILE A 171 -11.39 -0.88 5.94
CA ILE A 171 -11.35 0.08 4.82
C ILE A 171 -12.71 0.78 4.67
N THR A 172 -12.73 2.02 4.17
CA THR A 172 -13.96 2.77 3.85
C THR A 172 -14.39 2.58 2.40
N ALA A 173 -15.55 3.13 2.03
CA ALA A 173 -16.00 3.12 0.65
C ALA A 173 -15.04 3.91 -0.25
N GLU A 174 -14.58 5.08 0.19
CA GLU A 174 -13.63 5.88 -0.60
C GLU A 174 -12.28 5.18 -0.74
N GLY A 175 -11.85 4.41 0.28
CA GLY A 175 -10.65 3.58 0.16
C GLY A 175 -10.80 2.47 -0.89
N LEU A 176 -12.02 1.93 -1.06
CA LEU A 176 -12.33 0.96 -2.11
C LEU A 176 -12.39 1.64 -3.50
N ASP A 177 -12.99 2.81 -3.61
CA ASP A 177 -13.06 3.60 -4.85
C ASP A 177 -11.67 4.02 -5.32
N ASP A 178 -10.81 4.50 -4.40
CA ASP A 178 -9.41 4.84 -4.68
C ASP A 178 -8.62 3.61 -5.17
N SER A 179 -8.83 2.46 -4.51
CA SER A 179 -8.22 1.19 -4.93
C SER A 179 -8.67 0.77 -6.34
N TRP A 180 -9.93 1.03 -6.70
CA TRP A 180 -10.43 0.78 -8.05
C TRP A 180 -9.76 1.70 -9.08
N GLN A 181 -9.68 3.00 -8.77
CA GLN A 181 -9.05 3.98 -9.65
C GLN A 181 -7.58 3.64 -9.89
N HIS A 182 -6.85 3.24 -8.85
CA HIS A 182 -5.48 2.74 -8.99
C HIS A 182 -5.39 1.54 -9.94
N GLY A 183 -6.35 0.61 -9.89
CA GLY A 183 -6.41 -0.49 -10.85
C GLY A 183 -6.63 -0.01 -12.29
N ALA A 184 -7.54 0.93 -12.50
CA ALA A 184 -7.78 1.51 -13.83
C ALA A 184 -6.52 2.21 -14.38
N ASP A 185 -5.82 2.97 -13.55
CA ASP A 185 -4.60 3.68 -13.91
C ASP A 185 -3.45 2.72 -14.26
N LEU A 186 -3.28 1.64 -13.49
CA LEU A 186 -2.30 0.58 -13.79
C LEU A 186 -2.58 -0.04 -15.16
N TYR A 187 -3.83 -0.34 -15.47
CA TYR A 187 -4.18 -0.89 -16.79
C TYR A 187 -3.91 0.13 -17.91
N GLY A 188 -4.30 1.39 -17.73
CA GLY A 188 -4.03 2.45 -18.70
C GLY A 188 -2.55 2.62 -19.02
N VAL A 189 -1.67 2.51 -18.02
CA VAL A 189 -0.22 2.60 -18.26
C VAL A 189 0.33 1.31 -18.88
N TYR A 190 0.10 0.17 -18.25
CA TYR A 190 0.82 -1.05 -18.62
C TYR A 190 0.16 -1.84 -19.76
N HIS A 191 -1.14 -1.66 -20.00
CA HIS A 191 -1.78 -2.20 -21.21
C HIS A 191 -1.84 -1.16 -22.32
N ASP A 192 -2.52 -0.03 -22.12
CA ASP A 192 -2.85 0.86 -23.23
C ASP A 192 -1.62 1.59 -23.78
N LEU A 193 -0.77 2.12 -22.90
CA LEU A 193 0.42 2.88 -23.29
C LEU A 193 1.61 1.97 -23.63
N LEU A 194 1.97 1.06 -22.71
CA LEU A 194 3.20 0.26 -22.83
C LEU A 194 3.01 -1.07 -23.56
N ARG A 195 1.77 -1.52 -23.78
CA ARG A 195 1.47 -2.81 -24.43
C ARG A 195 2.12 -4.02 -23.73
N PHE A 196 2.38 -3.90 -22.42
CA PHE A 196 3.02 -4.92 -21.61
C PHE A 196 2.01 -5.95 -21.08
N LEU A 197 0.89 -5.47 -20.54
CA LEU A 197 -0.19 -6.33 -20.04
C LEU A 197 -1.08 -6.85 -21.18
N PRO A 198 -1.68 -8.05 -21.03
CA PRO A 198 -2.66 -8.55 -21.99
C PRO A 198 -3.94 -7.70 -22.01
N ALA A 199 -4.73 -7.83 -23.07
CA ALA A 199 -6.05 -7.21 -23.13
C ALA A 199 -7.02 -7.85 -22.12
N ARG A 200 -8.03 -7.09 -21.66
CA ARG A 200 -9.12 -7.57 -20.78
C ARG A 200 -9.86 -8.80 -21.31
N SER A 201 -9.96 -8.94 -22.62
CA SER A 201 -10.57 -10.11 -23.28
C SER A 201 -9.64 -11.33 -23.39
N GLY A 202 -8.35 -11.15 -23.06
CA GLY A 202 -7.34 -12.21 -23.08
C GLY A 202 -7.25 -12.99 -21.76
N ASP A 203 -6.32 -13.93 -21.70
CA ASP A 203 -6.08 -14.75 -20.51
C ASP A 203 -5.16 -14.03 -19.51
N TYR A 204 -5.68 -12.97 -18.88
CA TYR A 204 -4.94 -12.22 -17.87
C TYR A 204 -4.71 -13.00 -16.57
N LYS A 205 -5.55 -14.02 -16.28
CA LYS A 205 -5.46 -14.83 -15.05
C LYS A 205 -4.24 -15.75 -15.03
N SER A 206 -3.75 -16.18 -16.19
CA SER A 206 -2.48 -16.93 -16.28
C SER A 206 -1.26 -16.02 -16.32
N ALA A 207 -1.40 -14.81 -16.88
CA ALA A 207 -0.32 -13.86 -17.05
C ALA A 207 0.02 -13.06 -15.78
N VAL A 208 -0.96 -12.78 -14.92
CA VAL A 208 -0.81 -11.88 -13.76
C VAL A 208 -1.16 -12.60 -12.47
N ARG A 209 -0.29 -12.44 -11.46
CA ARG A 209 -0.46 -12.97 -10.10
C ARG A 209 -0.46 -11.82 -9.11
N TYR A 210 -1.37 -11.85 -8.14
CA TYR A 210 -1.42 -10.89 -7.05
C TYR A 210 -0.98 -11.56 -5.75
N ARG A 211 -0.14 -10.87 -4.99
CA ARG A 211 0.28 -11.28 -3.65
C ARG A 211 -0.16 -10.22 -2.65
N VAL A 212 -0.73 -10.65 -1.54
CA VAL A 212 -1.21 -9.76 -0.47
C VAL A 212 -0.61 -10.19 0.87
N THR A 213 -0.73 -9.33 1.87
CA THR A 213 -0.32 -9.67 3.24
C THR A 213 -1.42 -10.47 3.93
N ASN A 214 -1.17 -10.92 5.17
CA ASN A 214 -2.21 -11.55 5.99
C ASN A 214 -3.24 -10.54 6.54
N ASN A 215 -3.11 -9.25 6.24
CA ASN A 215 -4.09 -8.24 6.64
C ASN A 215 -5.29 -8.24 5.67
N VAL A 216 -6.49 -8.41 6.22
CA VAL A 216 -7.76 -8.46 5.47
C VAL A 216 -7.99 -7.25 4.55
N ILE A 217 -7.52 -6.06 4.95
CA ILE A 217 -7.63 -4.85 4.12
C ILE A 217 -6.91 -5.03 2.78
N THR A 218 -5.74 -5.68 2.78
CA THR A 218 -4.98 -5.85 1.54
C THR A 218 -5.68 -6.76 0.53
N SER A 219 -6.52 -7.70 0.99
CA SER A 219 -7.36 -8.50 0.10
C SER A 219 -8.52 -7.70 -0.47
N GLN A 220 -9.11 -6.79 0.32
CA GLN A 220 -10.18 -5.89 -0.12
C GLN A 220 -9.68 -4.89 -1.17
N VAL A 221 -8.52 -4.26 -0.92
CA VAL A 221 -7.83 -3.40 -1.88
C VAL A 221 -7.52 -4.16 -3.18
N ALA A 222 -6.93 -5.36 -3.07
CA ALA A 222 -6.60 -6.16 -4.25
C ALA A 222 -7.84 -6.51 -5.09
N GLY A 223 -8.98 -6.79 -4.45
CA GLY A 223 -10.25 -7.02 -5.15
C GLY A 223 -10.66 -5.82 -6.02
N MET A 224 -10.59 -4.60 -5.48
CA MET A 224 -10.93 -3.39 -6.23
C MET A 224 -9.90 -3.06 -7.31
N VAL A 225 -8.60 -3.25 -7.05
CA VAL A 225 -7.54 -3.09 -8.06
C VAL A 225 -7.75 -4.06 -9.23
N ILE A 226 -8.04 -5.33 -8.96
CA ILE A 226 -8.33 -6.35 -9.97
C ILE A 226 -9.57 -5.97 -10.78
N ASN A 227 -10.61 -5.44 -10.13
CA ASN A 227 -11.80 -4.94 -10.82
C ASN A 227 -11.46 -3.74 -11.72
N GLY A 228 -10.72 -2.75 -11.23
CA GLY A 228 -10.32 -1.58 -12.02
C GLY A 228 -9.42 -1.95 -13.21
N MET A 229 -8.51 -2.91 -13.02
CA MET A 229 -7.65 -3.38 -14.10
C MET A 229 -8.43 -4.17 -15.15
N TRP A 230 -9.24 -5.14 -14.74
CA TRP A 230 -9.75 -6.19 -15.64
C TRP A 230 -11.25 -6.15 -15.88
N GLY A 231 -12.01 -5.41 -15.07
CA GLY A 231 -13.47 -5.51 -14.98
C GLY A 231 -13.95 -6.83 -14.32
N ALA A 232 -13.05 -7.55 -13.65
CA ALA A 232 -13.35 -8.86 -13.08
C ALA A 232 -14.18 -8.73 -11.79
N THR A 233 -15.18 -9.60 -11.65
CA THR A 233 -16.04 -9.72 -10.46
C THR A 233 -16.16 -11.16 -9.95
N ASP A 234 -15.62 -12.10 -10.72
CA ASP A 234 -15.49 -13.51 -10.42
C ASP A 234 -14.24 -13.80 -9.58
N ALA A 235 -14.16 -15.01 -9.03
CA ALA A 235 -13.08 -15.39 -8.13
C ALA A 235 -11.70 -15.23 -8.79
N PHE A 236 -10.78 -14.58 -8.04
CA PHE A 236 -9.40 -14.37 -8.43
C PHE A 236 -8.46 -14.80 -7.30
N PRO A 237 -7.47 -15.67 -7.56
CA PRO A 237 -6.57 -16.13 -6.51
C PRO A 237 -5.63 -15.01 -6.04
N LEU A 238 -5.66 -14.72 -4.74
CA LEU A 238 -4.68 -13.88 -4.07
C LEU A 238 -3.68 -14.76 -3.32
N MET A 239 -2.39 -14.60 -3.61
CA MET A 239 -1.33 -15.36 -2.96
C MET A 239 -1.00 -14.73 -1.60
N ILE A 240 -1.01 -15.53 -0.55
CA ILE A 240 -0.54 -15.13 0.78
C ILE A 240 0.61 -16.05 1.15
N GLN A 241 1.68 -15.48 1.71
CA GLN A 241 2.79 -16.27 2.22
C GLN A 241 2.33 -17.02 3.47
N VAL A 242 2.36 -18.35 3.41
CA VAL A 242 2.19 -19.19 4.61
C VAL A 242 3.44 -18.99 5.47
N ARG A 243 3.24 -18.74 6.77
CA ARG A 243 4.37 -18.82 7.71
C ARG A 243 4.71 -20.28 7.89
N ASP A 244 5.96 -20.64 7.61
CA ASP A 244 6.50 -21.93 8.01
C ASP A 244 6.44 -21.98 9.55
N ILE A 245 5.72 -22.95 10.10
CA ILE A 245 5.63 -23.22 11.53
C ILE A 245 6.75 -24.19 11.90
#